data_AF-A0A3P6BE57-F1
#
_entry.id   AF-A0A3P6BE57-F1
#
_cell.length_a   1.000
_cell.length_b   1.000
_cell.length_c   1.000
_cell.angle_alpha   90.00
_cell.angle_beta   90.00
_cell.angle_gamma   90.00
#
_symmetry.space_group_name_H-M   'P 1'
#
loop_
_entity.id
_entity.type
_entity.pdbx_description
1 polymer ?
#
loop_
_entity_poly.entity_id
_entity_poly.type
_entity_poly.pdbx_seq_one_letter_code
_entity_poly.pdbx_strand_id
1 'polypeptide(L)'
;MTVLFFFQIHCRLINHFVMTSILSNVLPAPEDPVLSVFNLICMVTKQVIFACRDDPCPEGKPLVLEVVRKAEQQLANDLSCDKGYLPIDGLADFNKLSAKLILGDDSHAVGENRVVTIQCLSGTGSLRVGAEFLTKHHQQVNVPH
;
A
#
# COMPACT_ATOMS: atom_id res chain seq x y z
N MET A 1 -52.91 -3.37 43.83
CA MET A 1 -51.63 -2.66 43.61
C MET A 1 -50.40 -3.58 43.58
N THR A 2 -50.56 -4.90 43.55
CA THR A 2 -49.43 -5.86 43.62
C THR A 2 -48.95 -6.35 42.24
N VAL A 3 -49.79 -6.26 41.21
CA VAL A 3 -49.48 -6.75 39.85
C VAL A 3 -48.62 -5.74 39.05
N LEU A 4 -48.77 -4.44 39.32
CA LEU A 4 -47.96 -3.39 38.68
C LEU A 4 -46.49 -3.37 39.17
N PHE A 5 -46.23 -3.85 40.39
CA PHE A 5 -44.88 -3.87 40.97
C PHE A 5 -43.99 -4.97 40.38
N PHE A 6 -44.57 -6.11 39.99
CA PHE A 6 -43.82 -7.21 39.38
C PHE A 6 -43.38 -6.91 37.94
N PHE A 7 -44.17 -6.17 37.17
CA PHE A 7 -43.81 -5.78 35.80
C PHE A 7 -42.67 -4.74 35.76
N GLN A 8 -42.59 -3.86 36.77
CA GLN A 8 -41.52 -2.87 36.89
C GLN A 8 -40.17 -3.51 37.25
N ILE A 9 -40.16 -4.64 37.97
CA ILE A 9 -38.93 -5.34 38.39
C ILE A 9 -38.36 -6.17 37.23
N HIS A 10 -39.19 -6.76 36.37
CA HIS A 10 -38.70 -7.52 35.22
C HIS A 10 -38.08 -6.65 34.12
N CYS A 11 -38.56 -5.41 33.93
CA CYS A 11 -37.93 -4.46 33.01
C CYS A 11 -36.60 -3.88 33.52
N ARG A 12 -36.27 -4.01 34.81
CA ARG A 12 -35.04 -3.44 35.40
C ARG A 12 -33.82 -4.38 35.32
N LEU A 13 -34.02 -5.63 34.91
CA LEU A 13 -32.95 -6.64 34.78
C LEU A 13 -32.44 -6.82 33.33
N ILE A 14 -32.99 -6.10 32.36
CA ILE A 14 -32.55 -6.13 30.94
C ILE A 14 -31.59 -4.96 30.62
N ASN A 15 -31.20 -4.15 31.62
CA ASN A 15 -30.39 -2.94 31.42
C ASN A 15 -28.89 -3.08 31.75
N HIS A 16 -28.31 -4.30 31.71
CA HIS A 16 -26.88 -4.47 32.03
C HIS A 16 -26.07 -5.26 31.00
N PHE A 17 -26.43 -5.15 29.72
CA PHE A 17 -25.51 -5.48 28.65
C PHE A 17 -25.64 -4.44 27.53
N VAL A 18 -25.27 -3.19 27.83
CA VAL A 18 -24.85 -2.26 26.78
C VAL A 18 -23.54 -2.83 26.26
N MET A 19 -23.64 -3.64 25.20
CA MET A 19 -22.46 -4.12 24.48
C MET A 19 -21.85 -2.91 23.78
N THR A 20 -20.92 -2.23 24.44
CA THR A 20 -20.13 -1.18 23.84
C THR A 20 -19.41 -1.77 22.63
N SER A 21 -19.64 -1.20 21.44
CA SER A 21 -18.93 -1.61 20.23
C SER A 21 -17.42 -1.62 20.50
N ILE A 22 -16.70 -2.63 20.01
CA ILE A 22 -15.24 -2.72 20.14
C ILE A 22 -14.51 -1.48 19.55
N LEU A 23 -15.21 -0.73 18.68
CA LEU A 23 -14.69 0.48 18.04
C LEU A 23 -15.11 1.77 18.76
N SER A 24 -15.82 1.71 19.89
CA SER A 24 -16.44 2.90 20.52
C SER A 24 -15.43 3.96 20.96
N ASN A 25 -14.17 3.58 21.19
CA ASN A 25 -13.11 4.46 21.69
C ASN A 25 -12.02 4.74 20.64
N VAL A 26 -12.22 4.33 19.38
CA VAL A 26 -11.24 4.56 18.32
C VAL A 26 -11.39 6.00 17.83
N LEU A 27 -10.39 6.83 18.12
CA LEU A 27 -10.32 8.19 17.59
C LEU A 27 -9.98 8.15 16.09
N PRO A 28 -10.54 9.06 15.28
CA PRO A 28 -10.15 9.21 13.89
C PRO A 28 -8.66 9.58 13.81
N ALA A 29 -7.95 8.93 12.89
CA ALA A 29 -6.55 9.24 12.62
C ALA A 29 -6.43 10.65 11.99
N PRO A 30 -5.31 11.36 12.21
CA PRO A 30 -5.04 12.62 11.52
C PRO A 30 -5.04 12.43 9.99
N GLU A 31 -5.53 13.42 9.27
CA GLU A 31 -5.48 13.41 7.80
C GLU A 31 -4.05 13.54 7.29
N ASP A 32 -3.74 12.84 6.20
CA ASP A 32 -2.46 13.00 5.51
C ASP A 32 -2.46 14.34 4.73
N PRO A 33 -1.46 15.23 4.95
CA PRO A 33 -1.41 16.54 4.29
C PRO A 33 -1.35 16.48 2.76
N VAL A 34 -0.74 15.42 2.19
CA VAL A 34 -0.62 15.29 0.73
C VAL A 34 -1.94 14.82 0.14
N LEU A 35 -2.56 13.81 0.76
CA LEU A 35 -3.82 13.24 0.29
C LEU A 35 -5.00 14.21 0.48
N SER A 36 -5.02 14.97 1.58
CA SER A 36 -6.04 15.98 1.83
C SER A 36 -6.04 17.09 0.78
N VAL A 37 -4.85 17.60 0.42
CA VAL A 37 -4.69 18.60 -0.65
C VAL A 37 -5.11 18.02 -2.01
N PHE A 38 -4.71 16.77 -2.31
CA PHE A 38 -5.13 16.10 -3.53
C PHE A 38 -6.65 15.98 -3.63
N ASN A 39 -7.32 15.55 -2.56
CA ASN A 39 -8.78 15.42 -2.51
C ASN A 39 -9.46 16.76 -2.74
N LEU A 40 -8.99 17.82 -2.07
CA LEU A 40 -9.54 19.17 -2.23
C LEU A 40 -9.44 19.65 -3.69
N ILE A 41 -8.29 19.43 -4.32
CA ILE A 41 -8.07 19.85 -5.71
C ILE A 41 -8.97 19.06 -6.67
N CYS A 42 -9.13 17.75 -6.46
CA CYS A 42 -10.02 16.91 -7.27
C CYS A 42 -11.49 17.38 -7.17
N MET A 43 -11.93 17.78 -5.97
CA MET A 43 -13.28 18.30 -5.74
C MET A 43 -13.52 19.65 -6.42
N VAL A 44 -12.53 20.55 -6.39
CA VAL A 44 -12.68 21.93 -6.92
C VAL A 44 -12.47 22.00 -8.43
N THR A 45 -11.47 21.30 -8.96
CA THR A 45 -11.01 21.50 -10.35
C THR A 45 -11.44 20.38 -11.30
N LYS A 46 -11.90 19.24 -10.77
CA LYS A 46 -12.04 17.96 -11.51
C LYS A 46 -10.75 17.52 -12.22
N GLN A 47 -9.61 18.17 -11.95
CA GLN A 47 -8.31 17.81 -12.50
C GLN A 47 -7.59 16.93 -11.49
N VAL A 48 -6.94 15.89 -12.00
CA VAL A 48 -6.13 14.98 -11.20
C VAL A 48 -4.67 15.42 -11.31
N ILE A 49 -4.08 15.85 -10.20
CA ILE A 49 -2.64 16.17 -10.14
C ILE A 49 -1.88 14.87 -9.89
N PHE A 50 -1.01 14.50 -10.82
CA PHE A 50 -0.10 13.36 -10.65
C PHE A 50 1.29 13.82 -10.21
N ALA A 51 1.93 13.02 -9.37
CA ALA A 51 3.27 13.28 -8.81
C ALA A 51 4.41 13.24 -9.85
N CYS A 52 4.15 12.79 -11.07
CA CYS A 52 5.12 12.78 -12.16
C CYS A 52 4.53 13.63 -13.30
N ARG A 53 5.04 14.84 -13.49
CA ARG A 53 4.47 15.84 -14.41
C ARG A 53 5.55 16.38 -15.34
N ASP A 54 6.14 15.50 -16.13
CA ASP A 54 7.11 15.91 -17.16
C ASP A 54 6.53 15.89 -18.59
N ASP A 55 5.42 15.18 -18.84
CA ASP A 55 4.77 15.17 -20.15
C ASP A 55 3.44 15.95 -20.16
N PRO A 56 3.20 16.82 -21.17
CA PRO A 56 1.97 17.58 -21.27
C PRO A 56 0.78 16.67 -21.63
N CYS A 57 -0.01 16.29 -20.62
CA CYS A 57 -1.34 15.69 -20.83
C CYS A 57 -2.31 16.76 -21.36
N PRO A 58 -2.94 16.59 -22.54
CA PRO A 58 -3.78 17.61 -23.15
C PRO A 58 -5.05 17.98 -22.39
N GLU A 59 -5.49 17.20 -21.40
CA GLU A 59 -6.80 17.37 -20.75
C GLU A 59 -6.81 17.08 -19.22
N GLY A 60 -5.65 17.03 -18.56
CA GLY A 60 -5.58 16.70 -17.12
C GLY A 60 -6.01 15.27 -16.77
N LYS A 61 -6.07 14.38 -17.77
CA LYS A 61 -6.29 12.93 -17.61
C LYS A 61 -4.96 12.20 -17.43
N PRO A 62 -4.90 11.13 -16.61
CA PRO A 62 -3.73 10.27 -16.55
C PRO A 62 -3.33 9.75 -17.94
N LEU A 63 -2.08 9.97 -18.31
CA LEU A 63 -1.51 9.39 -19.52
C LEU A 63 -0.97 8.00 -19.19
N VAL A 64 -1.56 6.97 -19.80
CA VAL A 64 -0.95 5.65 -19.86
C VAL A 64 0.09 5.66 -20.99
N LEU A 65 1.32 5.25 -20.69
CA LEU A 65 2.39 5.19 -21.68
C LEU A 65 2.08 4.11 -22.73
N GLU A 66 2.48 4.36 -23.98
CA GLU A 66 2.22 3.42 -25.08
C GLU A 66 2.89 2.05 -24.86
N VAL A 67 4.07 2.04 -24.23
CA VAL A 67 4.75 0.80 -23.84
C VAL A 67 3.95 -0.02 -22.82
N VAL A 68 3.26 0.64 -21.89
CA VAL A 68 2.40 -0.02 -20.89
C VAL A 68 1.17 -0.61 -21.58
N ARG A 69 0.53 0.14 -22.48
CA ARG A 69 -0.62 -0.38 -23.26
C ARG A 69 -0.27 -1.65 -24.04
N LYS A 70 0.90 -1.66 -24.69
CA LYS A 70 1.38 -2.84 -25.42
C LYS A 70 1.65 -4.02 -24.52
N ALA A 71 2.30 -3.81 -23.36
CA ALA A 71 2.56 -4.87 -22.40
C ALA A 71 1.26 -5.47 -21.82
N GLU A 72 0.27 -4.62 -21.50
CA GLU A 72 -1.05 -5.07 -21.05
C GLU A 72 -1.79 -5.89 -22.11
N GLN A 73 -1.75 -5.47 -23.38
CA GLN A 73 -2.33 -6.22 -24.48
C GLN A 73 -1.65 -7.58 -24.68
N GLN A 74 -0.32 -7.64 -24.56
CA GLN A 74 0.42 -8.90 -24.64
C GLN A 74 0.03 -9.85 -23.51
N LEU A 75 -0.03 -9.35 -22.27
CA LEU A 75 -0.41 -10.15 -21.10
C LEU A 75 -1.86 -10.63 -21.18
N ALA A 76 -2.78 -9.80 -21.66
CA ALA A 76 -4.19 -10.16 -21.79
C ALA A 76 -4.44 -11.23 -22.87
N ASN A 77 -3.60 -11.27 -23.91
CA ASN A 77 -3.69 -12.25 -25.00
C ASN A 77 -2.93 -13.55 -24.71
N ASP A 78 -2.13 -13.60 -23.64
CA ASP A 78 -1.40 -14.79 -23.23
C ASP A 78 -2.30 -15.76 -22.46
N LEU A 79 -2.81 -16.77 -23.17
CA LEU A 79 -3.64 -17.84 -22.60
C LEU A 79 -2.85 -18.83 -21.73
N SER A 80 -1.51 -18.79 -21.78
CA SER A 80 -0.64 -19.65 -20.97
C SER A 80 -0.30 -19.04 -19.61
N CYS A 81 -0.66 -17.78 -19.38
CA CYS A 81 -0.41 -17.08 -18.14
C CYS A 81 -1.18 -17.73 -16.98
N ASP A 82 -0.44 -18.41 -16.10
CA ASP A 82 -0.96 -18.85 -14.81
C ASP A 82 -1.11 -17.64 -13.86
N LYS A 83 -2.22 -17.59 -13.12
CA LYS A 83 -2.54 -16.56 -12.12
C LYS A 83 -2.46 -17.10 -10.70
N GLY A 84 -1.78 -18.23 -10.53
CA GLY A 84 -1.41 -18.77 -9.24
C GLY A 84 -0.50 -17.84 -8.44
N TYR A 85 -0.21 -18.26 -7.21
CA TYR A 85 0.70 -17.51 -6.35
C TYR A 85 2.10 -17.47 -6.94
N LEU A 86 2.71 -16.30 -6.87
CA LEU A 86 4.13 -16.13 -7.12
C LEU A 86 4.95 -16.70 -5.96
N PRO A 87 6.25 -16.99 -6.19
CA PRO A 87 7.22 -17.17 -5.11
C PRO A 87 7.22 -15.98 -4.15
N ILE A 88 7.68 -16.20 -2.91
CA ILE A 88 7.69 -15.17 -1.85
C ILE A 88 8.52 -13.94 -2.25
N ASP A 89 9.60 -14.17 -2.98
CA ASP A 89 10.50 -13.17 -3.52
C ASP A 89 10.00 -12.52 -4.82
N GLY A 90 8.90 -13.01 -5.40
CA GLY A 90 8.26 -12.49 -6.59
C GLY A 90 8.70 -13.16 -7.89
N LEU A 91 8.50 -12.45 -9.01
CA LEU A 91 8.90 -12.95 -10.32
C LEU A 91 10.41 -12.82 -10.53
N ALA A 92 11.08 -13.93 -10.84
CA ALA A 92 12.53 -13.97 -11.03
C ALA A 92 13.01 -12.99 -12.12
N ASP A 93 12.31 -12.95 -13.27
CA ASP A 93 12.65 -12.02 -14.36
C ASP A 93 12.39 -10.57 -13.98
N PHE A 94 11.32 -10.28 -13.25
CA PHE A 94 11.05 -8.94 -12.73
C PHE A 94 12.17 -8.46 -11.81
N ASN A 95 12.61 -9.31 -10.87
CA ASN A 95 13.70 -9.01 -9.94
C ASN A 95 15.01 -8.75 -10.68
N LYS A 96 15.37 -9.63 -11.62
CA LYS A 96 16.59 -9.50 -12.42
C LYS A 96 16.60 -8.21 -13.25
N LEU A 97 15.51 -7.94 -13.96
CA LEU A 97 15.39 -6.75 -14.81
C LEU A 97 15.32 -5.46 -13.98
N SER A 98 14.68 -5.49 -12.80
CA SER A 98 14.63 -4.34 -11.89
C SER A 98 16.02 -4.00 -11.32
N ALA A 99 16.78 -5.02 -10.91
CA ALA A 99 18.17 -4.83 -10.46
C ALA A 99 19.04 -4.22 -11.57
N LYS A 100 18.89 -4.74 -12.79
CA LYS A 100 19.58 -4.24 -13.98
C LYS A 100 19.20 -2.80 -14.32
N LEU A 101 17.91 -2.45 -14.21
CA LEU A 101 17.41 -1.10 -14.48
C LEU A 101 18.02 -0.05 -13.55
N ILE A 102 18.17 -0.36 -12.25
CA ILE A 102 18.67 0.60 -11.27
C ILE A 102 20.19 0.61 -11.12
N LEU A 103 20.85 -0.55 -11.29
CA LEU A 103 22.30 -0.68 -11.11
C LEU A 103 23.10 -0.59 -12.43
N GLY A 104 22.43 -0.75 -13.57
CA GLY A 104 23.04 -0.83 -14.90
C GLY A 104 23.54 -2.23 -15.27
N ASP A 105 23.68 -2.45 -16.58
CA ASP A 105 24.11 -3.72 -17.19
C ASP A 105 25.50 -4.17 -16.73
N ASP A 106 26.41 -3.21 -16.56
CA ASP A 106 27.83 -3.44 -16.24
C ASP A 106 28.13 -3.34 -14.73
N SER A 107 27.10 -3.51 -13.88
CA SER A 107 27.27 -3.41 -12.44
C SER A 107 28.15 -4.54 -11.89
N HIS A 108 29.32 -4.17 -11.36
CA HIS A 108 30.20 -5.11 -10.63
C HIS A 108 29.46 -5.80 -9.47
N ALA A 109 28.55 -5.12 -8.78
CA ALA A 109 27.79 -5.72 -7.68
C ALA A 109 26.89 -6.87 -8.16
N VAL A 110 26.32 -6.76 -9.36
CA VAL A 110 25.54 -7.82 -9.99
C VAL A 110 26.47 -8.96 -10.44
N GLY A 111 27.59 -8.65 -11.09
CA GLY A 111 28.57 -9.64 -11.53
C GLY A 111 29.24 -10.44 -10.40
N GLU A 112 29.39 -9.81 -9.23
CA GLU A 112 29.98 -10.40 -8.02
C GLU A 112 28.94 -11.08 -7.11
N ASN A 113 27.66 -11.18 -7.51
CA ASN A 113 26.56 -11.75 -6.72
C ASN A 113 26.36 -11.09 -5.34
N ARG A 114 26.56 -9.77 -5.25
CA ARG A 114 26.34 -8.99 -4.02
C ARG A 114 24.96 -8.34 -3.93
N VAL A 115 24.09 -8.61 -4.91
CA VAL A 115 22.76 -8.00 -5.03
C VAL A 115 21.69 -9.05 -4.76
N VAL A 116 20.78 -8.74 -3.85
CA VAL A 116 19.54 -9.49 -3.62
C VAL A 116 18.38 -8.57 -3.96
N THR A 117 17.40 -9.09 -4.71
CA THR A 117 16.20 -8.34 -5.12
C THR A 117 14.96 -9.15 -4.77
N ILE A 118 13.99 -8.47 -4.14
CA ILE A 118 12.69 -9.02 -3.81
C ILE A 118 11.60 -8.08 -4.32
N GLN A 119 10.55 -8.63 -4.90
CA GLN A 119 9.41 -7.84 -5.37
C GLN A 119 8.57 -7.38 -4.17
N CYS A 120 8.26 -6.08 -4.11
CA CYS A 120 7.52 -5.46 -3.03
C CYS A 120 6.34 -4.62 -3.55
N LEU A 121 5.45 -4.23 -2.64
CA LEU A 121 4.30 -3.36 -2.95
C LEU A 121 4.75 -1.91 -3.19
N SER A 122 5.19 -1.62 -4.40
CA SER A 122 5.70 -0.30 -4.80
C SER A 122 6.81 0.20 -3.85
N GLY A 123 7.08 1.50 -3.85
CA GLY A 123 8.09 2.12 -3.01
C GLY A 123 7.80 1.95 -1.51
N THR A 124 6.55 2.22 -1.07
CA THR A 124 6.18 2.16 0.35
C THR A 124 6.34 0.77 0.95
N GLY A 125 5.92 -0.28 0.22
CA GLY A 125 6.12 -1.66 0.64
C GLY A 125 7.60 -2.03 0.70
N SER A 126 8.39 -1.56 -0.27
CA SER A 126 9.84 -1.78 -0.30
C SER A 126 10.53 -1.15 0.92
N LEU A 127 10.16 0.10 1.26
CA LEU A 127 10.67 0.79 2.44
C LEU A 127 10.28 0.09 3.73
N ARG A 128 9.04 -0.40 3.83
CA ARG A 128 8.58 -1.13 5.01
C ARG A 128 9.39 -2.39 5.23
N VAL A 129 9.55 -3.23 4.21
CA VAL A 129 10.30 -4.48 4.29
C VAL A 129 11.78 -4.21 4.60
N GLY A 130 12.39 -3.23 3.94
CA GLY A 130 13.77 -2.83 4.19
C GLY A 130 13.99 -2.32 5.63
N ALA A 131 13.11 -1.46 6.13
CA ALA A 131 13.19 -0.95 7.51
C ALA A 131 13.02 -2.07 8.55
N GLU A 132 12.09 -3.01 8.30
CA GLU A 132 11.86 -4.15 9.19
C GLU A 132 13.07 -5.11 9.19
N PHE A 133 13.67 -5.37 8.03
CA PHE A 133 14.90 -6.13 7.92
C PHE A 133 16.05 -5.47 8.70
N LEU A 134 16.26 -4.16 8.53
CA LEU A 134 17.28 -3.42 9.26
C LEU A 134 17.04 -3.44 10.77
N THR A 135 15.80 -3.25 11.21
CA THR A 135 15.44 -3.29 12.64
C THR A 135 15.72 -4.66 13.26
N LYS A 136 15.46 -5.74 12.53
CA LYS A 136 15.61 -7.11 13.01
C LYS A 136 17.07 -7.58 13.01
N HIS A 137 17.87 -7.13 12.05
CA HIS A 137 19.20 -7.69 11.78
C HIS A 137 20.36 -6.72 12.01
N HIS A 138 20.09 -5.42 12.15
CA HIS A 138 21.10 -4.40 12.40
C HIS A 138 20.89 -3.81 13.80
N GLN A 139 21.84 -4.07 14.71
CA GLN A 139 21.85 -3.38 16.00
C GLN A 139 22.24 -1.91 15.76
N GLN A 140 21.44 -0.98 16.29
CA GLN A 140 21.81 0.42 16.32
C GLN A 140 23.08 0.58 17.17
N VAL A 141 24.16 1.02 16.55
CA VAL A 141 25.23 1.71 17.28
C VAL A 141 24.61 3.04 17.70
N ASN A 142 24.25 3.17 18.98
CA ASN A 142 23.74 4.42 19.55
C ASN A 142 24.76 5.53 19.25
N VAL A 143 24.46 6.42 18.32
CA VAL A 143 25.21 7.66 18.13
C VAL A 143 24.61 8.67 19.11
N PRO A 144 25.35 9.12 20.14
CA PRO A 144 24.85 10.14 21.05
C PRO A 144 24.55 11.42 20.26
N HIS A 145 23.36 11.99 20.49
CA HIS A 145 22.99 13.32 20.02
C HIS A 145 23.83 14.41 20.69
#